data_AF-A0A9X2MFU1-F1
#
_entry.id   AF-A0A9X2MFU1-F1
#
_cell.length_a   1.000
_cell.length_b   1.000
_cell.length_c   1.000
_cell.angle_alpha   90.00
_cell.angle_beta   90.00
_cell.angle_gamma   90.00
#
_symmetry.space_group_name_H-M   'P 1'
#
loop_
_entity.id
_entity.type
_entity.pdbx_description
1 polymer ?
#
loop_
_entity_poly.entity_id
_entity_poly.type
_entity_poly.pdbx_seq_one_letter_code
_entity_poly.pdbx_strand_id
1 'polypeptide(L)' 'MRCPSCYKEVGKMKKNQLLKCRCGAKLLAVEINKELEVFDLRKNTEEEK' A
#
# COMPACT_ATOMS: atom_id res chain seq x y z
N MET A 1 1.80 8.08 -6.64
CA MET A 1 1.48 6.63 -6.63
C MET A 1 -0.01 6.44 -6.45
N ARG A 2 -0.52 5.23 -6.73
CA ARG A 2 -1.95 4.90 -6.59
C ARG A 2 -2.14 3.87 -5.48
N CYS A 3 -3.28 3.94 -4.81
CA CYS A 3 -3.72 2.92 -3.86
C CYS A 3 -4.02 1.62 -4.62
N PRO A 4 -3.42 0.47 -4.28
CA PRO A 4 -3.71 -0.81 -4.96
C PRO A 4 -5.16 -1.29 -4.76
N SER A 5 -5.84 -0.86 -3.68
CA SER A 5 -7.23 -1.27 -3.45
C SER A 5 -8.28 -0.43 -4.20
N CYS A 6 -8.12 0.88 -4.27
CA CYS A 6 -9.16 1.77 -4.83
C CYS A 6 -8.68 2.57 -6.05
N TYR A 7 -7.43 2.37 -6.47
CA TYR A 7 -6.77 3.00 -7.62
C TYR A 7 -6.71 4.53 -7.60
N LYS A 8 -7.21 5.18 -6.53
CA LYS A 8 -7.09 6.63 -6.33
C LYS A 8 -5.64 7.02 -6.07
N GLU A 9 -5.31 8.25 -6.46
CA GLU A 9 -4.00 8.82 -6.19
C GLU A 9 -3.79 9.04 -4.69
N VAL A 10 -2.61 8.67 -4.19
CA VAL A 10 -2.22 8.78 -2.78
C VAL A 10 -1.00 9.67 -2.55
N GLY A 11 -0.55 10.38 -3.59
CA GLY A 11 0.60 11.28 -3.55
C GLY A 11 1.95 10.57 -3.64
N LYS A 12 3.01 11.26 -3.23
CA LYS A 12 4.38 10.73 -3.13
C LYS A 12 4.55 10.04 -1.77
N MET A 13 5.02 8.80 -1.79
CA MET A 13 5.39 8.04 -0.59
C MET A 13 6.91 7.88 -0.53
N LYS A 14 7.46 7.76 0.68
CA LYS A 14 8.87 7.42 0.95
C LYS A 14 9.00 5.95 1.34
N LYS A 15 10.22 5.41 1.26
CA LYS A 15 10.54 4.05 1.75
C LYS A 15 10.11 3.88 3.20
N ASN A 16 9.47 2.74 3.48
CA ASN A 16 8.95 2.33 4.78
C ASN A 16 7.90 3.30 5.37
N GLN A 17 7.27 4.13 4.53
CA GLN A 17 6.23 5.04 4.97
C GLN A 17 4.87 4.33 5.00
N LEU A 18 4.17 4.47 6.13
CA LEU A 18 2.77 4.10 6.26
C LEU A 18 1.86 5.27 5.85
N LEU A 19 0.81 4.98 5.11
CA LEU A 19 -0.20 5.96 4.69
C LEU A 19 -1.59 5.35 4.77
N LYS A 20 -2.54 6.07 5.37
CA LYS A 20 -3.96 5.68 5.33
C LYS A 20 -4.63 6.30 4.10
N CYS A 21 -5.10 5.47 3.18
CA CYS A 21 -5.87 5.94 2.04
C CYS A 21 -7.28 6.37 2.48
N ARG A 22 -7.91 7.28 1.73
CA ARG A 22 -9.30 7.70 1.96
C ARG A 22 -10.32 6.57 1.80
N CYS A 23 -9.96 5.48 1.09
CA CYS A 23 -10.79 4.28 1.02
C CYS A 23 -10.72 3.39 2.27
N GLY A 24 -9.89 3.74 3.26
CA GLY A 24 -9.68 2.95 4.47
C GLY A 24 -8.53 1.94 4.40
N ALA A 25 -7.91 1.75 3.23
CA ALA A 25 -6.71 0.91 3.08
C ALA A 25 -5.52 1.46 3.90
N LYS A 26 -4.74 0.54 4.48
CA LYS A 26 -3.51 0.87 5.22
C LYS A 26 -2.33 0.54 4.33
N LEU A 27 -1.75 1.56 3.72
CA LEU A 27 -0.72 1.39 2.70
C LEU A 27 0.68 1.41 3.32
N LEU A 28 1.58 0.57 2.81
CA LEU A 28 3.00 0.57 3.10
C LEU A 28 3.79 0.69 1.81
N ALA A 29 4.68 1.68 1.73
CA ALA A 29 5.66 1.76 0.65
C ALA A 29 6.92 0.98 1.02
N VAL A 30 7.30 0.01 0.20
CA VAL A 30 8.50 -0.82 0.36
C VAL A 30 9.38 -0.65 -0.88
N GLU A 31 10.69 -0.59 -0.68
CA GLU A 31 11.64 -0.56 -1.79
C GLU A 31 12.11 -1.98 -2.11
N ILE A 32 11.80 -2.47 -3.31
CA ILE A 32 12.17 -3.80 -3.81
C ILE A 32 12.94 -3.58 -5.12
N ASN A 33 14.13 -4.17 -5.27
CA ASN A 33 14.96 -4.03 -6.48
C ASN A 33 15.20 -2.56 -6.92
N LYS A 34 15.29 -1.62 -5.97
CA LYS A 34 15.40 -0.16 -6.19
C LYS A 34 14.14 0.52 -6.74
N GLU A 35 13.01 -0.17 -6.77
CA GLU A 35 11.71 0.37 -7.12
C GLU A 35 10.83 0.50 -5.87
N LEU A 36 10.08 1.58 -5.76
CA LEU A 36 9.15 1.79 -4.66
C LEU A 36 7.80 1.18 -5.02
N GLU A 37 7.41 0.13 -4.30
CA GLU A 37 6.11 -0.54 -4.42
C GLU A 37 5.20 -0.19 -3.24
N VAL A 38 3.89 -0.24 -3.45
CA VAL A 38 2.88 0.09 -2.41
C VAL A 38 1.94 -1.09 -2.20
N PHE A 39 1.91 -1.58 -0.97
CA PHE A 39 1.09 -2.70 -0.54
C PHE A 39 -0.07 -2.24 0.35
N ASP A 40 -1.23 -2.87 0.22
CA ASP A 40 -2.31 -2.74 1.20
C ASP A 40 -2.13 -3.77 2.32
N LEU A 41 -2.02 -3.30 3.55
CA LEU A 41 -1.83 -4.11 4.75
C LEU A 41 -3.14 -4.55 5.41
N ARG A 42 -4.29 -4.29 4.79
CA ARG A 42 -5.52 -4.94 5.22
C ARG A 42 -5.34 -6.44 4.99
N LYS A 43 -5.32 -7.22 6.08
CA LYS A 43 -5.28 -8.68 6.03
C LYS A 43 -6.40 -9.16 5.10
N ASN A 44 -6.05 -9.73 3.95
CA ASN A 44 -6.92 -10.74 3.37
C ASN A 44 -6.85 -11.92 4.34
N THR A 45 -7.94 -12.16 5.06
CA THR A 45 -8.20 -13.40 5.79
C THR A 45 -8.39 -14.57 4.79
N GLU A 46 -7.40 -14.83 3.95
CA GLU A 46 -7.38 -15.93 2.98
C GLU A 46 -6.01 -16.66 2.96
N GLU A 47 -5.35 -16.76 4.11
CA GLU A 47 -4.29 -17.74 4.36
C GLU A 47 -4.61 -18.53 5.64
N GLU A 48 -5.76 -19.19 5.66
CA GLU A 48 -6.01 -20.38 6.47
C GLU A 48 -7.01 -21.26 5.71
N LYS A 49 -6.52 -22.13 4.81
CA LYS A 49 -7.18 -23.37 4.43
C LYS A 49 -6.19 -24.36 3.83
#